data_AF-A0A2S9WXP2-F1
#
_entry.id   AF-A0A2S9WXP2-F1
#
_cell.length_a   1.000
_cell.length_b   1.000
_cell.length_c   1.000
_cell.angle_alpha   90.00
_cell.angle_beta   90.00
_cell.angle_gamma   90.00
#
_symmetry.space_group_name_H-M   'P 1'
#
loop_
_entity.id
_entity.type
_entity.pdbx_description
1 polymer ?
#
loop_
_entity_poly.entity_id
_entity_poly.type
_entity_poly.pdbx_seq_one_letter_code
_entity_poly.pdbx_strand_id
1 'polypeptide(L)' 'MTVTDPLLVAPSGSLTGGPIASLAPGAVDTATFSGSYTIQQSDIDAQSVSNQATLRERHLMEMMSAPFG' A
#
# COMPACT_ATOMS: atom_id res chain seq x y z
N MET A 1 -2.17 8.62 3.18
CA MET A 1 -1.44 7.76 2.21
C MET A 1 -2.24 6.49 1.94
N THR A 2 -2.13 5.92 0.74
CA THR A 2 -2.82 4.69 0.33
C THR A 2 -1.80 3.72 -0.24
N VAL A 3 -1.78 2.49 0.27
CA VAL A 3 -0.94 1.40 -0.26
C VAL A 3 -1.79 0.54 -1.19
N THR A 4 -1.25 0.22 -2.36
CA THR A 4 -1.87 -0.72 -3.31
C THR A 4 -0.85 -1.77 -3.71
N ASP A 5 -1.26 -3.03 -3.72
CA ASP A 5 -0.42 -4.17 -4.06
C ASP A 5 -1.17 -5.06 -5.08
N PRO A 6 -0.66 -5.23 -6.31
CA PRO A 6 -1.32 -6.02 -7.36
C PRO A 6 -1.32 -7.54 -7.11
N LEU A 7 -0.45 -8.05 -6.23
CA LEU A 7 -0.40 -9.47 -5.90
C LEU A 7 -1.41 -9.81 -4.79
N LEU A 8 -1.68 -8.84 -3.90
CA LEU A 8 -2.57 -8.98 -2.75
C LEU A 8 -4.02 -8.57 -3.04
N VAL A 9 -4.53 -8.93 -4.22
CA VAL A 9 -5.93 -8.75 -4.61
C VAL A 9 -6.65 -10.09 -4.75
N ALA A 10 -7.95 -10.08 -4.48
CA ALA A 10 -8.78 -11.28 -4.60
C ALA A 10 -8.74 -11.82 -6.05
N PRO A 11 -8.77 -13.16 -6.23
CA PRO A 11 -9.04 -14.20 -5.23
C PRO A 11 -7.81 -14.74 -4.49
N SER A 12 -6.60 -14.45 -4.96
CA SER A 12 -5.37 -15.12 -4.50
C SER A 12 -4.72 -14.46 -3.28
N GLY A 13 -5.11 -13.22 -2.99
CA GLY A 13 -4.62 -12.51 -1.82
C GLY A 13 -5.61 -11.49 -1.29
N SER A 14 -5.24 -10.87 -0.19
CA SER A 14 -5.96 -9.77 0.41
C SER A 14 -4.98 -8.77 1.00
N LEU A 15 -5.23 -7.49 0.74
CA LEU A 15 -4.57 -6.38 1.40
C LEU A 15 -5.58 -5.69 2.30
N THR A 16 -5.30 -5.68 3.60
CA THR A 16 -6.11 -5.00 4.61
C THR A 16 -5.31 -3.84 5.17
N GLY A 17 -5.93 -2.67 5.30
CA GLY A 17 -5.31 -1.55 5.98
C GLY A 17 -6.13 -0.28 5.91
N GLY A 18 -5.59 0.77 6.53
CA GLY A 18 -6.22 2.09 6.64
C GLY A 18 -5.35 3.22 6.09
N PRO A 19 -5.93 4.42 5.91
CA PRO A 19 -5.14 5.59 5.52
C PRO A 19 -4.13 5.95 6.62
N ILE A 20 -2.85 5.99 6.27
CA ILE A 20 -1.84 6.57 7.16
C ILE A 20 -1.88 8.09 7.01
N ALA A 21 -2.05 8.81 8.14
CA ALA A 21 -2.18 10.26 8.16
C ALA A 21 -0.85 10.99 7.83
N SER A 22 0.26 10.53 8.40
CA SER A 22 1.60 11.08 8.15
C SER A 22 2.67 10.08 8.56
N LEU A 23 3.77 10.02 7.81
CA LEU A 23 5.00 9.33 8.18
C LEU A 23 6.14 10.36 8.19
N ALA A 24 6.89 10.44 9.28
CA ALA A 24 8.12 11.21 9.29
C ALA A 24 9.18 10.55 8.39
N PRO A 25 10.15 11.31 7.83
CA PRO A 25 11.26 10.73 7.10
C PRO A 25 12.02 9.70 7.95
N GLY A 26 12.17 8.48 7.43
CA GLY A 26 12.81 7.37 8.14
C GLY A 26 11.92 6.64 9.14
N ALA A 27 10.67 7.08 9.36
CA ALA A 27 9.70 6.30 10.13
C ALA A 27 9.24 5.07 9.33
N VAL A 28 8.93 3.99 10.04
CA VAL A 28 8.43 2.74 9.47
C VAL A 28 7.10 2.43 10.13
N ASP A 29 6.07 2.15 9.33
CA ASP A 29 4.79 1.62 9.81
C ASP A 29 4.75 0.11 9.53
N THR A 30 4.49 -0.67 10.57
CA THR A 30 4.37 -2.14 10.49
C THR A 30 3.02 -2.65 10.96
N ALA A 31 2.05 -1.76 11.20
CA ALA A 31 0.80 -2.09 11.88
C ALA A 31 -0.44 -1.72 11.08
N THR A 32 -0.37 -0.71 10.22
CA THR A 32 -1.54 -0.17 9.52
C THR A 32 -1.92 -1.02 8.30
N PHE A 33 -0.96 -1.72 7.69
CA PHE A 33 -1.19 -2.58 6.54
C PHE A 33 -0.79 -4.03 6.83
N SER A 34 -1.66 -4.97 6.47
CA SER A 34 -1.40 -6.40 6.52
C SER A 34 -1.88 -7.05 5.23
N GLY A 35 -1.03 -7.89 4.65
CA GLY A 35 -1.28 -8.59 3.39
C GLY A 35 -1.20 -10.09 3.57
N SER A 36 -2.07 -10.84 2.89
CA SER A 36 -1.97 -12.30 2.78
C SER A 36 -2.03 -12.72 1.32
N TYR A 37 -1.18 -13.67 0.94
CA TYR A 37 -1.15 -14.27 -0.39
C TYR A 37 -1.14 -15.79 -0.27
N THR A 38 -2.03 -16.45 -0.98
CA THR A 38 -2.04 -17.91 -1.09
C THR A 38 -1.23 -18.30 -2.32
N ILE A 39 -0.15 -19.05 -2.11
CA ILE A 39 0.70 -19.56 -3.19
C ILE A 39 -0.12 -20.43 -4.13
N GLN A 40 0.01 -20.17 -5.43
CA GLN A 40 -0.66 -20.90 -6.49
C GLN A 40 0.26 -21.90 -7.16
N GLN A 41 -0.32 -22.85 -7.87
CA GLN A 41 0.45 -23.84 -8.62
C GLN A 41 1.35 -23.18 -9.68
N SER A 42 0.89 -22.12 -10.34
CA SER A 42 1.70 -21.35 -11.28
C SER A 42 2.95 -20.74 -10.65
N ASP A 43 2.89 -20.39 -9.37
CA ASP A 43 4.04 -19.85 -8.63
C ASP A 43 5.06 -20.95 -8.31
N ILE A 44 4.56 -22.17 -8.02
CA ILE A 44 5.40 -23.36 -7.85
C ILE A 44 6.07 -23.72 -9.18
N ASP A 45 5.32 -23.65 -10.29
CA ASP A 45 5.82 -23.93 -11.63
C ASP A 45 6.84 -22.86 -12.08
N ALA A 46 6.63 -21.60 -11.70
CA ALA A 46 7.57 -20.49 -11.90
C ALA A 46 8.74 -20.48 -10.88
N GLN A 47 8.63 -21.29 -9.82
CA GLN A 47 9.57 -21.39 -8.70
C GLN A 47 9.88 -20.05 -7.99
N SER A 48 9.04 -19.03 -8.19
CA SER A 48 9.28 -17.67 -7.70
C SER A 48 7.98 -16.87 -7.62
N VAL A 49 7.90 -16.01 -6.60
CA VAL A 49 6.82 -15.04 -6.44
C VAL A 49 7.45 -13.66 -6.30
N SER A 50 7.05 -12.72 -7.15
CA SER A 50 7.49 -11.32 -7.08
C SER A 50 6.34 -10.47 -6.54
N ASN A 51 6.51 -9.90 -5.34
CA ASN A 51 5.55 -8.96 -4.78
C ASN A 51 6.05 -7.51 -4.87
N GLN A 52 5.19 -6.57 -5.28
CA GLN A 52 5.52 -5.15 -5.32
C GLN A 52 4.32 -4.29 -4.92
N ALA A 53 4.44 -3.61 -3.78
CA ALA A 53 3.47 -2.63 -3.32
C ALA A 53 3.85 -1.20 -3.75
N THR A 54 2.85 -0.37 -4.03
CA THR A 54 2.99 1.07 -4.33
C THR A 54 2.33 1.90 -3.23
N LEU A 55 3.07 2.82 -2.64
CA LEU A 55 2.55 3.86 -1.75
C LEU A 55 2.22 5.11 -2.56
N ARG A 56 0.99 5.62 -2.43
CA ARG A 56 0.59 6.93 -2.95
C ARG A 56 0.19 7.84 -1.81
N GLU A 57 0.86 8.97 -1.67
CA GLU A 57 0.37 10.06 -0.86
C GLU A 57 -0.55 10.93 -1.72
N ARG A 58 -1.80 11.13 -1.28
CA ARG A 58 -2.57 12.26 -1.80
C ARG A 58 -2.10 13.50 -1.04
N HIS A 59 -1.16 14.21 -1.62
CA HIS A 59 -0.89 15.58 -1.21
C HIS A 59 -2.06 16.43 -1.71
N LEU A 60 -3.10 16.55 -0.89
CA LEU A 60 -4.10 17.59 -1.11
C LEU A 60 -3.36 18.91 -0.84
N MET A 61 -3.01 19.64 -1.89
CA MET A 61 -2.59 21.04 -1.75
C MET A 61 -3.79 21.84 -1.26
N GLU A 62 -4.14 21.71 0.01
CA GLU A 62 -5.04 22.63 0.71
C GLU A 62 -4.23 23.83 1.20
N MET A 63 -3.50 24.46 0.27
CA MET A 63 -2.64 25.62 0.53
C MET A 63 -2.97 26.77 -0.44
N MET A 64 -4.16 26.77 -1.04
CA MET A 64 -4.56 27.83 -1.98
C MET A 64 -6.00 28.33 -1.76
N SER A 65 -6.44 28.49 -0.51
CA SER A 65 -7.63 29.33 -0.23
C SER A 65 -7.71 29.82 1.23
N ALA A 66 -6.61 30.30 1.80
CA ALA A 66 -6.67 31.22 2.93
C ALA A 66 -6.21 32.59 2.41
N PRO A 67 -7.10 33.58 2.21
CA PRO A 67 -6.67 34.93 1.85
C PRO A 67 -5.90 35.50 3.04
N PHE A 68 -4.62 35.77 2.85
CA PHE A 68 -3.93 36.79 3.63
C PHE A 68 -4.28 38.14 3.00
N GLY A 69 -5.04 38.97 3.71
CA GLY A 69 -5.42 40.32 3.30
C GLY A 69 -6.83 40.67 3.73
#